data_AF-A0A6J8E4G8-F1
#
_entry.id   AF-A0A6J8E4G8-F1
#
_cell.length_a   1.000
_cell.length_b   1.000
_cell.length_c   1.000
_cell.angle_alpha   90.00
_cell.angle_beta   90.00
_cell.angle_gamma   90.00
#
_symmetry.space_group_name_H-M   'P 1'
#
loop_
_entity.id
_entity.type
_entity.pdbx_description
1 polymer ?
#
loop_
_entity_poly.entity_id
_entity_poly.type
_entity_poly.pdbx_seq_one_letter_code
_entity_poly.pdbx_strand_id
1 'polypeptide(L)'
;MLIKSDRLTHDISPLRDPDQNFNLAYEGTEKSEILNKYFCSISNLDDANKDLPEFDDRCHDFLSQIIVSEQDVLDIVSTLDANKAVGPDIVSNRMLLAVRNEISKPLCLLFNKSLHDRASICPAEVELFCMHDHREAEINRLDCQKTNANSSLL
;
A
#
# COMPACT_ATOMS: atom_id res chain seq x y z
N MET A 1 36.70 23.11 -24.80
CA MET A 1 35.97 21.91 -25.28
C MET A 1 35.13 21.43 -24.10
N LEU A 2 33.82 21.70 -24.12
CA LEU A 2 32.91 21.28 -23.05
C LEU A 2 32.61 19.79 -23.24
N ILE A 3 33.09 18.96 -22.32
CA ILE A 3 32.66 17.57 -22.24
C ILE A 3 31.32 17.58 -21.51
N LYS A 4 30.24 17.51 -22.29
CA LYS A 4 28.91 17.12 -21.81
C LYS A 4 29.06 15.73 -21.20
N SER A 5 29.05 15.65 -19.87
CA SER A 5 28.91 14.36 -19.19
C SER A 5 27.43 14.03 -19.18
N ASP A 6 27.08 13.05 -20.00
CA ASP A 6 25.76 12.48 -20.14
C ASP A 6 25.29 11.83 -18.83
N ARG A 7 23.98 12.00 -18.58
CA ARG A 7 23.15 11.38 -17.53
C ARG A 7 23.32 11.93 -16.13
N LEU A 8 22.66 13.07 -15.89
CA LEU A 8 22.02 13.33 -14.60
C LEU A 8 20.94 12.24 -14.41
N THR A 9 21.30 11.09 -13.86
CA THR A 9 20.30 10.29 -13.16
C THR A 9 19.89 11.14 -11.95
N HIS A 10 18.59 11.39 -11.78
CA HIS A 10 18.06 12.13 -10.63
C HIS A 10 18.14 11.28 -9.36
N ASP A 11 19.30 10.67 -9.12
CA ASP A 11 19.52 9.77 -8.00
C ASP A 11 19.93 10.57 -6.76
N ILE A 12 19.24 10.27 -5.67
CA ILE A 12 19.62 10.69 -4.33
C ILE A 12 21.07 10.23 -4.10
N SER A 13 21.89 11.11 -3.53
CA SER A 13 23.29 10.79 -3.19
C SER A 13 23.38 9.53 -2.32
N PRO A 14 24.50 8.79 -2.35
CA PRO A 14 24.68 7.59 -1.54
C PRO A 14 24.36 7.84 -0.07
N LEU A 15 23.54 6.96 0.51
CA LEU A 15 23.13 7.07 1.90
C LEU A 15 24.07 6.28 2.79
N ARG A 16 24.29 6.77 4.00
CA ARG A 16 25.13 6.10 4.99
C ARG A 16 24.25 5.22 5.86
N ASP A 17 24.55 3.93 5.91
CA ASP A 17 23.88 2.99 6.83
C ASP A 17 24.48 3.16 8.24
N PRO A 18 23.67 3.55 9.26
CA PRO A 18 24.14 3.67 10.63
C PRO A 18 24.45 2.32 11.29
N ASP A 19 23.87 1.21 10.81
CA ASP A 19 23.97 -0.11 11.44
C ASP A 19 25.11 -0.96 10.85
N GLN A 20 25.42 -0.79 9.56
CA GLN A 20 26.50 -1.50 8.88
C GLN A 20 27.80 -0.70 8.80
N ASN A 21 28.36 -0.32 9.96
CA ASN A 21 29.72 0.24 10.07
C ASN A 21 29.97 1.45 9.14
N PHE A 22 28.95 2.27 8.89
CA PHE A 22 28.98 3.44 7.99
C PHE A 22 29.25 3.14 6.51
N ASN A 23 28.90 1.94 6.04
CA ASN A 23 28.89 1.63 4.61
C ASN A 23 27.95 2.56 3.83
N LEU A 24 28.34 2.89 2.61
CA LEU A 24 27.57 3.74 1.70
C LEU A 24 26.68 2.87 0.80
N ALA A 25 25.38 3.12 0.84
CA ALA A 25 24.37 2.53 -0.02
C ALA A 25 24.28 3.30 -1.34
N TYR A 26 24.50 2.59 -2.43
CA TYR A 26 24.47 3.17 -3.78
C TYR A 26 23.21 2.76 -4.55
N GLU A 27 22.66 1.57 -4.27
CA GLU A 27 21.48 1.04 -4.94
C GLU A 27 20.18 1.64 -4.38
N GLY A 28 19.15 1.75 -5.22
CA GLY A 28 17.84 2.28 -4.82
C GLY A 28 17.15 1.45 -3.74
N THR A 29 17.31 0.13 -3.79
CA THR A 29 16.77 -0.83 -2.79
C THR A 29 17.40 -0.58 -1.43
N GLU A 30 18.73 -0.61 -1.33
CA GLU A 30 19.48 -0.34 -0.10
C GLU A 30 19.10 1.02 0.50
N LYS A 31 19.01 2.06 -0.35
CA LYS A 31 18.61 3.41 0.09
C LYS A 31 17.19 3.42 0.64
N SER A 32 16.26 2.73 -0.01
CA SER A 32 14.85 2.68 0.41
C SER A 32 14.70 1.98 1.76
N GLU A 33 15.46 0.91 1.99
CA GLU A 33 15.47 0.17 3.26
C GLU A 33 16.01 1.02 4.41
N ILE A 34 17.13 1.72 4.19
CA ILE A 34 17.73 2.62 5.19
C ILE A 34 16.75 3.73 5.55
N LEU A 35 16.12 4.37 4.55
CA LEU A 35 15.14 5.42 4.78
C LEU A 35 13.91 4.90 5.52
N ASN A 36 13.37 3.75 5.10
CA ASN A 36 12.22 3.14 5.74
C ASN A 36 12.51 2.84 7.21
N LYS A 37 13.66 2.20 7.50
CA LYS A 37 14.09 1.91 8.88
C LYS A 37 14.22 3.18 9.72
N TYR A 38 14.84 4.22 9.17
CA TYR A 38 14.97 5.50 9.84
C TYR A 38 13.60 6.11 10.14
N PHE A 39 12.71 6.21 9.15
CA PHE A 39 11.38 6.79 9.35
C PHE A 39 10.54 5.99 10.33
N CYS A 40 10.56 4.65 10.28
CA CYS A 40 9.91 3.82 11.29
C CYS A 40 10.45 4.08 12.70
N SER A 41 11.77 4.28 12.85
CA SER A 41 12.38 4.52 14.15
C SER A 41 11.91 5.82 14.82
N ILE A 42 11.64 6.86 14.03
CA ILE A 42 11.20 8.17 14.54
C ILE A 42 9.68 8.35 14.53
N SER A 43 8.93 7.46 13.86
CA SER A 43 7.48 7.53 13.76
C SER A 43 6.75 6.86 14.93
N ASN A 44 7.48 6.18 15.82
CA ASN A 44 6.94 5.70 17.08
C ASN A 44 6.87 6.85 18.09
N LEU A 45 5.71 7.48 18.17
CA LEU A 45 5.39 8.43 19.23
C LEU A 45 4.96 7.65 20.48
N ASP A 46 5.71 7.78 21.57
CA ASP A 46 5.26 7.29 22.88
C ASP A 46 4.16 8.22 23.41
N ASP A 47 2.93 7.76 23.27
CA ASP A 47 1.72 8.46 23.69
C ASP A 47 1.06 7.82 24.92
N ALA A 48 1.74 6.88 25.59
CA ALA A 48 1.17 6.11 26.70
C ALA A 48 0.79 6.95 27.93
N ASN A 49 1.35 8.16 28.07
CA ASN A 49 1.11 9.07 29.19
C ASN A 49 0.87 10.52 28.75
N LYS A 50 0.38 10.75 27.53
CA LYS A 50 0.03 12.10 27.06
C LYS A 50 -1.48 12.24 27.03
N ASP A 51 -1.99 13.15 27.84
CA ASP A 51 -3.38 13.58 27.72
C ASP A 51 -3.53 14.44 26.47
N LEU A 52 -4.47 14.07 25.60
CA LEU A 52 -4.88 14.93 24.50
C LEU A 52 -5.49 16.21 25.09
N PRO A 53 -5.24 17.39 24.49
CA PRO A 53 -5.93 18.60 24.91
C PRO A 53 -7.44 18.40 24.74
N GLU A 54 -8.21 18.97 25.66
CA GLU A 54 -9.68 18.91 25.60
C GLU A 54 -10.14 19.66 24.34
N PHE A 55 -10.73 18.91 23.40
CA PHE A 55 -11.30 19.47 22.18
C PHE A 55 -12.81 19.54 22.35
N ASP A 56 -13.36 20.75 22.27
CA ASP A 56 -14.80 20.93 22.15
C ASP A 56 -15.27 20.47 20.76
N ASP A 57 -16.39 19.76 20.71
CA ASP A 57 -17.05 19.41 19.47
C ASP A 57 -17.50 20.69 18.74
N ARG A 58 -16.86 20.99 17.62
CA ARG A 58 -17.20 22.17 16.80
C ARG A 58 -18.53 22.01 16.05
N CYS A 59 -19.03 20.78 15.94
CA CYS A 59 -20.27 20.43 15.26
C CYS A 59 -20.87 19.20 15.94
N HIS A 60 -22.19 19.16 16.08
CA HIS A 60 -22.90 18.01 16.63
C HIS A 60 -23.55 17.16 15.53
N ASP A 61 -23.40 17.58 14.27
CA ASP A 61 -23.84 16.78 13.13
C ASP A 61 -22.80 15.69 12.85
N PHE A 62 -23.27 14.45 12.79
CA PHE A 62 -22.47 13.30 12.44
C PHE A 62 -23.07 12.60 11.23
N LEU A 63 -22.21 12.17 10.31
CA LEU A 63 -22.62 11.34 9.18
C LEU A 63 -22.86 9.92 9.67
N SER A 64 -24.10 9.62 10.04
CA SER A 64 -24.47 8.36 10.67
C SER A 64 -24.39 7.15 9.74
N GLN A 65 -24.60 7.38 8.44
CA GLN A 65 -24.66 6.30 7.45
C GLN A 65 -24.24 6.82 6.08
N ILE A 66 -23.41 6.02 5.40
CA ILE A 66 -23.07 6.21 3.99
C ILE A 66 -23.62 5.00 3.24
N ILE A 67 -24.47 5.25 2.25
CA ILE A 67 -25.03 4.22 1.39
C ILE A 67 -24.55 4.49 -0.02
N VAL A 68 -23.89 3.52 -0.62
CA VAL A 68 -23.50 3.55 -2.03
C VAL A 68 -24.62 2.87 -2.84
N SER A 69 -25.12 3.54 -3.86
CA SER A 69 -26.07 2.94 -4.79
C SER A 69 -25.37 2.24 -5.96
N GLU A 70 -26.07 1.34 -6.64
CA GLU A 70 -25.54 0.71 -7.86
C GLU A 70 -25.26 1.74 -8.97
N GLN A 71 -26.07 2.80 -9.05
CA GLN A 71 -25.86 3.87 -10.02
C GLN A 71 -24.59 4.67 -9.71
N ASP A 72 -24.30 4.94 -8.44
CA ASP A 72 -23.06 5.63 -8.05
C ASP A 72 -21.83 4.84 -8.52
N VAL A 73 -21.85 3.52 -8.35
CA VAL A 73 -20.78 2.65 -8.83
C VAL A 73 -20.68 2.69 -10.35
N LEU A 74 -21.81 2.58 -11.05
CA LEU A 74 -21.85 2.61 -12.50
C LEU A 74 -21.30 3.93 -13.07
N ASP A 75 -21.66 5.04 -12.46
CA ASP A 75 -21.21 6.39 -12.85
C ASP A 75 -19.70 6.51 -12.67
N ILE A 76 -19.18 6.08 -11.51
CA ILE A 76 -17.74 6.09 -11.24
C ILE A 76 -16.97 5.19 -12.19
N VAL A 77 -17.41 3.94 -12.40
CA VAL A 77 -16.75 3.02 -13.35
C VAL A 77 -16.77 3.59 -14.77
N SER A 78 -17.83 4.31 -15.15
CA SER A 78 -17.95 4.95 -16.46
C SER A 78 -17.00 6.12 -16.67
N THR A 79 -16.45 6.70 -15.59
CA THR A 79 -15.47 7.80 -15.67
C THR A 79 -14.02 7.30 -15.83
N LEU A 80 -13.79 5.98 -15.75
CA LEU A 80 -12.45 5.41 -15.89
C LEU A 80 -11.87 5.69 -17.28
N ASP A 81 -10.61 6.13 -17.31
CA ASP A 81 -9.88 6.25 -18.57
C ASP A 81 -9.36 4.88 -19.01
N ALA A 82 -9.82 4.44 -20.17
CA ALA A 82 -9.50 3.17 -20.80
C ALA A 82 -7.99 2.98 -21.07
N ASN A 83 -7.22 4.06 -21.17
CA ASN A 83 -5.81 4.02 -21.55
C ASN A 83 -4.86 4.07 -20.34
N LYS A 84 -5.37 4.10 -19.11
CA LYS A 84 -4.52 4.05 -17.92
C LYS A 84 -3.85 2.69 -17.75
N ALA A 85 -2.71 2.72 -17.07
CA ALA A 85 -1.93 1.53 -16.75
C ALA A 85 -2.77 0.51 -15.97
N VAL A 86 -2.51 -0.76 -16.25
CA VAL A 86 -3.14 -1.89 -15.59
C VAL A 86 -2.48 -2.11 -14.22
N GLY A 87 -3.27 -2.40 -13.20
CA GLY A 87 -2.77 -2.73 -11.87
C GLY A 87 -2.03 -4.08 -11.82
N PRO A 88 -1.43 -4.42 -10.67
CA PRO A 88 -0.79 -5.72 -10.44
C PRO A 88 -1.77 -6.90 -10.48
N ASP A 89 -3.07 -6.62 -10.38
CA ASP A 89 -4.18 -7.59 -10.54
C ASP A 89 -4.47 -7.94 -12.01
N ILE A 90 -3.81 -7.27 -12.96
CA ILE A 90 -3.94 -7.48 -14.41
C ILE A 90 -5.35 -7.11 -14.92
N VAL A 91 -6.18 -6.43 -14.11
CA VAL A 91 -7.52 -5.99 -14.51
C VAL A 91 -7.44 -4.61 -15.16
N SER A 92 -7.69 -4.56 -16.47
CA SER A 92 -7.62 -3.30 -17.22
C SER A 92 -8.90 -2.46 -17.10
N ASN A 93 -8.77 -1.15 -17.16
CA ASN A 93 -9.92 -0.24 -17.21
C ASN A 93 -10.83 -0.51 -18.41
N ARG A 94 -10.27 -0.94 -19.55
CA ARG A 94 -11.07 -1.36 -20.73
C ARG A 94 -12.00 -2.52 -20.40
N MET A 95 -11.51 -3.50 -19.65
CA MET A 95 -12.32 -4.64 -19.21
C MET A 95 -13.44 -4.16 -18.27
N LEU A 96 -13.10 -3.36 -17.26
CA LEU A 96 -14.08 -2.83 -16.31
C LEU A 96 -15.18 -2.01 -16.99
N LEU A 97 -14.82 -1.16 -17.96
CA LEU A 97 -15.79 -0.40 -18.76
C LEU A 97 -16.69 -1.31 -19.61
N ALA A 98 -16.16 -2.41 -20.15
CA ALA A 98 -16.91 -3.34 -20.98
C ALA A 98 -17.95 -4.15 -20.18
N VAL A 99 -17.66 -4.49 -18.92
CA VAL A 99 -18.55 -5.26 -18.04
C VAL A 99 -19.19 -4.42 -16.92
N ARG A 100 -19.20 -3.10 -17.08
CA ARG A 100 -19.58 -2.17 -16.00
C ARG A 100 -20.97 -2.42 -15.43
N ASN A 101 -21.93 -2.80 -16.28
CA ASN A 101 -23.32 -3.01 -15.84
C ASN A 101 -23.42 -4.26 -14.96
N GLU A 102 -22.62 -5.27 -15.28
CA GLU A 102 -22.57 -6.57 -14.62
C GLU A 102 -21.83 -6.49 -13.29
N ILE A 103 -20.76 -5.69 -13.21
CA ILE A 103 -19.95 -5.53 -11.99
C ILE A 103 -20.47 -4.47 -11.02
N SER A 104 -21.34 -3.55 -11.46
CA SER A 104 -21.83 -2.46 -10.61
C SER A 104 -22.55 -2.99 -9.36
N LYS A 105 -23.41 -4.00 -9.52
CA LYS A 105 -24.14 -4.62 -8.42
C LYS A 105 -23.24 -5.33 -7.39
N PRO A 106 -22.34 -6.26 -7.77
CA PRO A 106 -21.46 -6.91 -6.80
C PRO A 106 -20.49 -5.91 -6.12
N LEU A 107 -20.01 -4.90 -6.84
CA LEU A 107 -19.16 -3.85 -6.25
C LEU A 107 -19.93 -2.97 -5.26
N CYS A 108 -21.17 -2.59 -5.57
CA CYS A 108 -22.05 -1.86 -4.66
C CYS A 108 -22.26 -2.63 -3.34
N LEU A 109 -22.51 -3.93 -3.42
CA LEU A 109 -22.61 -4.80 -2.23
C LEU A 109 -21.30 -4.83 -1.44
N LEU A 110 -20.16 -4.96 -2.14
CA LEU A 110 -18.84 -4.97 -1.51
C LEU A 110 -18.54 -3.66 -0.79
N PHE A 111 -18.78 -2.50 -1.43
CA PHE A 111 -18.52 -1.20 -0.83
C PHE A 111 -19.40 -0.92 0.37
N ASN A 112 -20.71 -1.19 0.26
CA ASN A 112 -21.59 -1.06 1.42
C ASN A 112 -21.15 -2.00 2.54
N LYS A 113 -20.75 -3.24 2.24
CA LYS A 113 -20.22 -4.13 3.27
C LYS A 113 -18.96 -3.56 3.93
N SER A 114 -17.99 -3.05 3.17
CA SER A 114 -16.78 -2.41 3.71
C SER A 114 -17.07 -1.19 4.58
N LEU A 115 -18.13 -0.42 4.27
CA LEU A 115 -18.51 0.77 5.02
C LEU A 115 -19.25 0.45 6.32
N HIS A 116 -20.00 -0.65 6.35
CA HIS A 116 -20.82 -1.04 7.51
C HIS A 116 -20.09 -2.03 8.44
N ASP A 117 -19.25 -2.90 7.89
CA ASP A 117 -18.41 -3.81 8.67
C ASP A 117 -17.20 -3.02 9.20
N ARG A 118 -17.13 -2.82 10.52
CA ARG A 118 -15.95 -2.21 11.19
C ARG A 118 -14.65 -2.99 10.97
N ALA A 119 -14.74 -4.21 10.45
CA ALA A 119 -13.62 -4.93 9.89
C ALA A 119 -13.30 -4.31 8.53
N SER A 120 -12.49 -3.25 8.58
CA SER A 120 -11.80 -2.71 7.41
C SER A 120 -11.40 -3.87 6.50
N ILE A 121 -11.90 -3.93 5.26
CA ILE A 121 -11.33 -4.74 4.19
C ILE A 121 -10.00 -4.09 3.78
N CYS A 122 -9.16 -3.82 4.76
CA CYS A 122 -7.72 -3.82 4.59
C CYS A 122 -7.35 -5.28 4.81
N PRO A 123 -6.89 -6.04 3.80
CA PRO A 123 -6.07 -7.18 4.12
C PRO A 123 -4.98 -6.65 5.07
N ALA A 124 -4.73 -7.33 6.19
CA ALA A 124 -3.71 -6.96 7.17
C ALA A 124 -2.26 -6.93 6.62
N GLU A 125 -2.10 -6.85 5.30
CA GLU A 125 -0.85 -6.81 4.53
C GLU A 125 -0.63 -5.46 3.81
N VAL A 126 -1.58 -4.51 3.83
CA VAL A 126 -1.33 -3.18 3.22
C VAL A 126 -0.34 -2.30 4.01
N GLU A 127 0.06 -2.69 5.23
CA GLU A 127 1.20 -2.08 5.91
C GLU A 127 2.56 -2.46 5.26
N LEU A 128 2.58 -3.41 4.33
CA LEU A 128 3.83 -3.88 3.69
C LEU A 128 3.91 -3.60 2.18
N PHE A 129 2.97 -2.83 1.61
CA PHE A 129 2.99 -2.50 0.17
C PHE A 129 3.80 -1.24 -0.16
N CYS A 130 4.41 -0.59 0.83
CA CYS A 130 5.53 0.31 0.58
C CYS A 130 6.75 -0.52 0.14
N MET A 131 6.91 -0.63 -1.19
CA MET A 131 8.13 -1.08 -1.89
C MET A 131 8.68 -2.48 -1.54
N HIS A 132 7.86 -3.54 -1.60
CA HIS A 132 8.44 -4.88 -1.72
C HIS A 132 8.71 -5.23 -3.18
N ASP A 133 10.01 -5.28 -3.52
CA ASP A 133 10.53 -5.84 -4.77
C ASP A 133 9.99 -7.26 -4.98
N HIS A 134 9.64 -7.59 -6.21
CA HIS A 134 8.93 -8.80 -6.62
C HIS A 134 9.71 -10.11 -6.41
N ARG A 135 10.95 -10.04 -5.88
CA ARG A 135 11.86 -11.19 -5.70
C ARG A 135 11.79 -11.86 -4.33
N GLU A 136 11.37 -11.17 -3.27
CA GLU A 136 11.32 -11.73 -1.91
C GLU A 136 10.12 -12.68 -1.68
N ALA A 137 9.09 -12.63 -2.54
CA ALA A 137 7.92 -13.51 -2.45
C ALA A 137 8.23 -14.99 -2.76
N GLU A 138 9.36 -15.28 -3.42
CA GLU A 138 9.73 -16.65 -3.80
C GLU A 138 10.59 -17.35 -2.74
N ILE A 139 11.37 -16.58 -1.97
CA ILE A 139 12.21 -17.10 -0.88
C ILE A 139 11.34 -17.51 0.32
N ASN A 140 10.36 -16.67 0.70
CA ASN A 140 9.43 -16.99 1.80
C ASN A 140 8.52 -18.20 1.52
N ARG A 141 8.25 -18.53 0.25
CA ARG A 141 7.51 -19.76 -0.12
C ARG A 141 8.34 -21.03 0.11
N LEU A 142 9.65 -20.96 -0.07
CA LEU A 142 10.55 -22.11 0.08
C LEU A 142 10.84 -22.43 1.55
N ASP A 143 10.86 -21.43 2.44
CA ASP A 143 11.09 -21.66 3.87
C ASP A 143 9.82 -22.13 4.61
N CYS A 144 8.64 -21.69 4.17
CA CYS A 144 7.35 -22.14 4.72
C CYS A 144 7.05 -23.63 4.38
N GLN A 145 7.63 -24.17 3.31
CA GLN A 145 7.54 -25.60 2.98
C GLN A 145 8.49 -26.48 3.80
N LYS A 146 9.64 -25.94 4.26
CA LYS A 146 10.61 -26.71 5.06
C LYS A 146 10.18 -26.86 6.52
N THR A 147 9.44 -25.90 7.07
CA THR A 147 8.95 -25.96 8.45
C THR A 147 7.78 -26.94 8.62
N ASN A 148 6.99 -27.16 7.57
CA ASN A 148 5.83 -28.08 7.62
C ASN A 148 6.20 -29.56 7.41
N ALA A 149 7.42 -29.87 6.96
CA ALA A 149 7.89 -31.24 6.79
C ALA A 149 8.48 -31.87 8.07
N ASN A 150 8.85 -31.06 9.07
CA ASN A 150 9.50 -31.54 10.30
C ASN A 150 8.56 -31.66 11.51
N SER A 151 7.27 -31.37 11.35
CA SER A 151 6.26 -31.49 12.44
C SER A 151 5.51 -32.84 12.44
N SER A 152 5.87 -33.79 11.57
CA SER A 152 5.18 -35.08 11.44
C SER A 152 6.00 -36.30 11.91
N LEU A 153 7.11 -36.07 12.61
CA LEU A 153 7.90 -37.12 13.27
C LEU A 153 8.32 -36.67 14.67
N LEU A 154 7.33 -36.59 15.58
CA LEU A 154 7.46 -36.86 17.00
C LEU A 154 6.08 -37.15 17.60
#